data_AF-A0A2N3C674-F1
#
_entry.id   AF-A0A2N3C674-F1
#
_cell.length_a   1.000
_cell.length_b   1.000
_cell.length_c   1.000
_cell.angle_alpha   90.00
_cell.angle_beta   90.00
_cell.angle_gamma   90.00
#
_symmetry.space_group_name_H-M   'P 1'
#
loop_
_entity.id
_entity.type
_entity.pdbx_description
1 polymer ?
#
loop_
_entity_poly.entity_id
_entity_poly.type
_entity_poly.pdbx_seq_one_letter_code
_entity_poly.pdbx_strand_id
1 'polypeptide(L)'
;MSVFEFWRRLTGRTRHKRSFYESQEVMRRAVELTGPVDIRLHSDEELRCILETDDSALRREAAARELELRAARRSHHPDGAVPNGFH
;
A
#
# COMPACT_ATOMS: atom_id res chain seq x y z
N MET A 1 41.74 27.86 4.49
CA MET A 1 40.68 27.02 5.09
C MET A 1 39.97 26.28 3.96
N SER A 2 40.09 24.94 3.93
CA SER A 2 39.73 24.10 2.79
C SER A 2 38.23 23.84 2.70
N VAL A 3 37.68 23.85 1.47
CA VAL A 3 36.27 23.55 1.16
C VAL A 3 35.83 22.20 1.78
N PHE A 4 36.75 21.24 1.93
CA PHE A 4 36.50 19.94 2.58
C PHE A 4 36.04 20.05 4.04
N GLU A 5 36.51 21.05 4.80
CA GLU A 5 36.11 21.20 6.21
C GLU A 5 34.68 21.71 6.35
N PHE A 6 34.21 22.50 5.38
CA PHE A 6 32.84 23.01 5.33
C PHE A 6 31.85 21.88 5.05
N TRP A 7 32.17 20.99 4.11
CA TRP A 7 31.36 19.81 3.80
C TRP A 7 31.30 18.83 4.97
N ARG A 8 32.42 18.58 5.67
CA ARG A 8 32.46 17.72 6.86
C ARG A 8 31.57 18.25 8.00
N ARG A 9 31.45 19.58 8.12
CA ARG A 9 30.64 20.22 9.16
C ARG A 9 29.15 20.26 8.79
N LEU A 10 28.82 20.23 7.50
CA LEU A 10 27.44 20.16 7.00
C LEU A 10 26.89 18.73 7.08
N THR A 11 27.68 17.72 6.73
CA THR A 11 27.25 16.31 6.71
C THR A 11 27.23 15.66 8.09
N GLY A 12 27.96 16.21 9.07
CA GLY A 12 27.99 15.69 10.44
C GLY A 12 26.75 16.00 11.28
N ARG A 13 25.80 16.84 10.81
CA ARG A 13 24.83 17.51 11.69
C ARG A 13 23.40 16.96 11.70
N THR A 14 23.06 15.95 10.91
CA THR A 14 21.66 15.49 10.82
C THR A 14 21.51 13.98 10.82
N ARG A 15 22.15 13.32 11.81
CA ARG A 15 21.71 12.00 12.26
C ARG A 15 20.99 12.14 13.60
N HIS A 16 19.93 12.95 13.64
CA HIS A 16 19.00 12.90 14.75
C HIS A 16 18.34 11.52 14.66
N LYS A 17 18.75 10.61 15.56
CA LYS A 17 18.00 9.37 15.80
C LYS A 17 16.63 9.81 16.29
N ARG A 18 15.69 9.92 15.35
CA ARG A 18 14.28 10.22 15.63
C ARG A 18 13.84 9.22 16.68
N SER A 19 13.35 9.72 17.81
CA SER A 19 12.96 8.89 18.94
C SER A 19 11.96 7.84 18.47
N PHE A 20 12.07 6.60 18.95
CA PHE A 20 11.13 5.52 18.61
C PHE A 20 9.66 5.94 18.84
N TYR A 21 9.41 6.74 19.89
CA TYR A 21 8.08 7.29 20.19
C TYR A 21 7.63 8.37 19.20
N GLU A 22 8.57 9.16 18.66
CA GLU A 22 8.27 10.14 17.62
C GLU A 22 7.88 9.44 16.30
N SER A 23 8.51 8.30 15.98
CA SER A 23 8.08 7.48 14.84
C SER A 23 6.72 6.80 15.04
N GLN A 24 6.36 6.44 16.28
CA GLN A 24 5.02 5.92 16.58
C GLN A 24 3.95 6.99 16.41
N GLU A 25 4.22 8.24 16.79
CA GLU A 25 3.26 9.33 16.59
C GLU A 25 3.01 9.60 15.11
N VAL A 26 4.07 9.54 14.28
CA VAL A 26 3.94 9.66 12.82
C VAL A 26 3.14 8.50 12.23
N MET A 27 3.38 7.26 12.67
CA MET A 27 2.58 6.11 12.25
C MET A 27 1.13 6.23 12.71
N ARG A 28 0.88 6.64 13.96
CA ARG A 28 -0.47 6.84 14.50
C ARG A 28 -1.23 7.89 13.70
N ARG A 29 -0.61 9.04 13.43
CA ARG A 29 -1.22 10.09 12.58
C ARG A 29 -1.45 9.62 11.16
N ALA A 30 -0.52 8.84 10.58
CA ALA A 30 -0.70 8.28 9.24
C ALA A 30 -1.91 7.33 9.19
N VAL A 31 -2.06 6.45 10.19
CA VAL A 31 -3.20 5.54 10.31
C VAL A 31 -4.50 6.28 10.63
N GLU A 32 -4.50 7.31 11.49
CA GLU A 32 -5.68 8.13 11.78
C GLU A 32 -6.16 8.89 10.54
N LEU A 33 -5.24 9.38 9.69
CA LEU A 33 -5.56 10.13 8.48
C LEU A 33 -6.03 9.25 7.33
N THR A 34 -5.47 8.05 7.19
CA THR A 34 -5.83 7.13 6.09
C THR A 34 -6.85 6.07 6.49
N GLY A 35 -7.01 5.79 7.79
CA GLY A 35 -7.73 4.62 8.30
C GLY A 35 -7.03 3.30 7.95
N PRO A 36 -7.31 2.20 8.66
CA PRO A 36 -6.98 0.87 8.17
C PRO A 36 -7.85 0.57 6.95
N VAL A 37 -7.39 0.95 5.76
CA VAL A 37 -8.10 0.62 4.52
C VAL A 37 -7.70 -0.78 4.11
N ASP A 38 -8.54 -1.75 4.49
CA ASP A 38 -8.41 -3.10 3.97
C ASP A 38 -8.86 -3.13 2.50
N ILE A 39 -7.88 -3.04 1.60
CA ILE A 39 -8.07 -3.05 0.15
C ILE A 39 -8.85 -4.28 -0.33
N ARG A 40 -8.87 -5.36 0.45
CA ARG A 40 -9.61 -6.58 0.11
C ARG A 40 -11.12 -6.43 0.21
N LEU A 41 -11.60 -5.45 0.96
CA LEU A 41 -13.04 -5.19 1.12
C LEU A 41 -13.64 -4.45 -0.08
N HIS A 42 -12.80 -3.83 -0.92
CA HIS A 42 -13.25 -3.11 -2.09
C HIS A 42 -13.78 -4.05 -3.19
N SER A 43 -14.83 -3.61 -3.88
CA SER A 43 -15.31 -4.27 -5.09
C SER A 43 -14.32 -4.12 -6.25
N ASP A 44 -14.44 -4.94 -7.30
CA ASP A 44 -13.55 -4.81 -8.48
C ASP A 44 -13.69 -3.43 -9.14
N GLU A 45 -14.90 -2.87 -9.22
CA GLU A 45 -15.16 -1.49 -9.66
C GLU A 45 -14.45 -0.45 -8.80
N GLU A 46 -14.53 -0.56 -7.47
CA GLU A 46 -13.85 0.36 -6.55
C GLU A 46 -12.33 0.26 -6.67
N LEU A 47 -11.78 -0.94 -6.84
CA LEU A 47 -10.35 -1.14 -7.06
C LEU A 47 -9.88 -0.50 -8.38
N ARG A 48 -10.69 -0.60 -9.45
CA ARG A 48 -10.39 0.10 -10.72
C ARG A 48 -10.47 1.62 -10.56
N CYS A 49 -11.46 2.13 -9.83
CA CYS A 49 -11.55 3.54 -9.51
C CYS A 49 -10.28 4.03 -8.78
N ILE A 50 -9.79 3.28 -7.79
CA ILE A 50 -8.54 3.60 -7.08
C ILE A 50 -7.34 3.65 -8.06
N LEU A 51 -7.26 2.74 -9.03
CA LEU A 51 -6.19 2.78 -10.03
C LEU A 51 -6.18 4.04 -10.89
N GLU A 52 -7.36 4.57 -11.20
CA GLU A 52 -7.53 5.73 -12.08
C GLU A 52 -7.46 7.06 -11.34
N THR A 53 -7.99 7.14 -10.11
CA THR A 53 -8.21 8.41 -9.42
C THR A 53 -7.28 8.68 -8.23
N ASP A 54 -6.61 7.65 -7.69
CA ASP A 54 -5.84 7.79 -6.44
C ASP A 54 -4.38 8.19 -6.72
N ASP A 55 -3.94 9.31 -6.13
CA ASP A 55 -2.56 9.80 -6.27
C ASP A 55 -1.55 8.91 -5.54
N SER A 56 -2.00 8.13 -4.55
CA SER A 56 -1.12 7.28 -3.75
C SER A 56 -0.63 6.07 -4.53
N ALA A 57 0.66 6.07 -4.89
CA ALA A 57 1.31 4.96 -5.58
C ALA A 57 1.18 3.63 -4.82
N LEU A 58 1.24 3.67 -3.49
CA LEU A 58 1.09 2.47 -2.65
C LEU A 58 -0.33 1.90 -2.71
N ARG A 59 -1.36 2.76 -2.71
CA ARG A 59 -2.75 2.32 -2.81
C ARG A 59 -3.05 1.76 -4.19
N ARG A 60 -2.52 2.39 -5.24
CA ARG A 60 -2.63 1.88 -6.62
C ARG A 60 -1.94 0.53 -6.80
N GLU A 61 -0.73 0.35 -6.28
CA GLU A 61 -0.03 -0.94 -6.34
C GLU A 61 -0.80 -2.04 -5.62
N ALA A 62 -1.32 -1.75 -4.43
CA ALA A 62 -2.10 -2.72 -3.66
C ALA A 62 -3.44 -3.06 -4.35
N ALA A 63 -4.11 -2.08 -4.96
CA ALA A 63 -5.32 -2.32 -5.75
C ALA A 63 -5.06 -3.18 -6.99
N ALA A 64 -3.97 -2.92 -7.73
CA ALA A 64 -3.57 -3.72 -8.89
C ALA A 64 -3.30 -5.18 -8.50
N ARG A 65 -2.52 -5.41 -7.43
CA ARG A 65 -2.22 -6.76 -6.94
C ARG A 65 -3.47 -7.53 -6.51
N GLU A 66 -4.42 -6.87 -5.85
CA GLU A 66 -5.67 -7.53 -5.46
C GLU A 66 -6.51 -7.92 -6.70
N LEU A 67 -6.59 -7.06 -7.72
CA LEU A 67 -7.25 -7.38 -8.98
C LEU A 67 -6.59 -8.57 -9.70
N GLU A 68 -5.27 -8.62 -9.76
CA GLU A 68 -4.52 -9.75 -10.31
C GLU A 68 -4.80 -11.05 -9.54
N LEU A 69 -4.77 -11.00 -8.20
CA LEU A 69 -5.10 -12.14 -7.35
C LEU A 69 -6.53 -12.65 -7.58
N ARG A 70 -7.50 -11.74 -7.74
CA ARG A 70 -8.88 -12.11 -8.06
C ARG A 70 -9.00 -12.72 -9.45
N ALA A 71 -8.31 -12.17 -10.44
CA ALA A 71 -8.27 -12.73 -11.78
C ALA A 71 -7.68 -14.15 -11.77
N ALA A 72 -6.58 -14.37 -11.06
CA ALA A 72 -5.96 -15.68 -10.89
C ALA A 72 -6.90 -16.69 -10.19
N ARG A 73 -7.61 -16.26 -9.15
CA ARG A 73 -8.62 -17.11 -8.47
C ARG A 73 -9.77 -17.50 -9.40
N ARG A 74 -10.25 -16.58 -10.24
CA ARG A 74 -11.28 -16.87 -11.25
C ARG A 74 -10.78 -17.84 -12.31
N SER A 75 -9.56 -17.67 -12.81
CA SER A 75 -8.98 -18.55 -13.83
C SER A 75 -8.67 -19.96 -13.29
N HIS A 76 -8.41 -20.10 -11.99
CA HIS A 76 -8.20 -21.39 -11.33
C HIS A 76 -9.48 -22.12 -10.97
N HIS A 77 -10.66 -21.53 -11.21
CA HIS A 77 -11.94 -22.21 -11.09
C HIS A 77 -12.45 -22.57 -12.49
N PRO A 78 -11.96 -23.66 -13.12
CA PRO A 78 -12.70 -24.22 -14.23
C PRO A 78 -14.01 -24.78 -13.68
N ASP A 79 -15.07 -24.58 -14.42
CA ASP A 79 -16.42 -25.14 -14.27
C ASP A 79 -16.54 -26.30 -13.28
N GLY A 80 -16.90 -25.98 -12.03
CA GLY A 80 -17.62 -26.91 -11.18
C GLY A 80 -19.07 -26.93 -11.65
N ALA A 81 -19.31 -27.54 -12.82
CA ALA A 81 -20.65 -27.90 -13.26
C ALA A 81 -21.25 -28.79 -12.16
N VAL A 82 -22.14 -28.23 -11.34
CA VAL A 82 -23.03 -29.02 -10.52
C VAL A 82 -24.19 -29.42 -11.44
N PRO A 83 -24.33 -30.70 -11.83
CA PRO A 83 -25.57 -31.11 -12.45
C PRO A 83 -26.62 -31.08 -11.35
N ASN A 84 -27.47 -30.04 -11.38
CA ASN A 84 -28.73 -30.05 -10.66
C ASN A 84 -29.58 -31.20 -11.22
N GLY A 85 -29.54 -32.33 -10.52
CA GLY A 85 -30.27 -33.54 -10.84
C GLY A 85 -30.62 -34.30 -9.58
N PHE A 86 -31.48 -33.70 -8.74
CA PHE A 86 -32.25 -34.42 -7.74
C PHE A 86 -33.71 -33.95 -7.84
N HIS A 87 -34.51 -34.73 -8.57
CA HIS A 87 -35.96 -34.85 -8.44
C HIS A 87 -36.26 -36.30 -8.07
#